data_AF-A0A523D5L5-F1
#
_entry.id   AF-A0A523D5L5-F1
#
_cell.length_a   1.000
_cell.length_b   1.000
_cell.length_c   1.000
_cell.angle_alpha   90.00
_cell.angle_beta   90.00
_cell.angle_gamma   90.00
#
_symmetry.space_group_name_H-M   'P 1'
#
loop_
_entity.id
_entity.type
_entity.pdbx_description
1 polymer ?
#
loop_
_entity_poly.entity_id
_entity_poly.type
_entity_poly.pdbx_seq_one_letter_code
_entity_poly.pdbx_strand_id
1 'polypeptide(L)'
;MQHLRKVLKAAPHFVPALLKLGEAQRDSGEVQDGLESWRKAFLETHAPIFLTALQNHFLEREEPQVAIDTFRRLITESGSRDVMPRFFLGMLFLRLEMIDEAYREFDRLQGRVDHAPALHYYLGKTLARRGDSVGAAAEFERALNQVDLPQHQYQCTVCAARFRKWRDRCETCGEWSSVEMDLRESRSLEEMGVSSTPVYSA
;
A
#
# COMPACT_ATOMS: atom_id res chain seq x y z
N MET A 1 17.71 1.66 22.80
CA MET A 1 18.73 1.06 21.90
C MET A 1 19.37 -0.23 22.45
N GLN A 2 19.87 -0.29 23.70
CA GLN A 2 20.57 -1.49 24.22
C GLN A 2 19.73 -2.78 24.19
N HIS A 3 18.44 -2.71 24.54
CA HIS A 3 17.51 -3.85 24.47
C HIS A 3 17.33 -4.36 23.03
N LEU A 4 17.20 -3.47 22.05
CA LEU A 4 17.09 -3.83 20.63
C LEU A 4 18.36 -4.55 20.15
N ARG A 5 19.54 -4.05 20.51
CA ARG A 5 20.81 -4.72 20.19
C ARG A 5 20.91 -6.11 20.81
N LYS A 6 20.37 -6.33 22.02
CA LYS A 6 20.30 -7.68 22.62
C LYS A 6 19.41 -8.62 21.82
N VAL A 7 18.24 -8.15 21.38
CA VAL A 7 17.34 -8.93 20.51
C VAL A 7 18.04 -9.30 19.21
N LEU A 8 18.73 -8.35 18.57
CA LEU A 8 19.43 -8.56 17.31
C LEU A 8 20.66 -9.48 17.44
N LYS A 9 21.27 -9.60 18.62
CA LYS A 9 22.29 -10.63 18.88
C LYS A 9 21.71 -12.04 18.81
N ALA A 10 20.47 -12.23 19.28
CA ALA A 10 19.78 -13.52 19.24
C ALA A 10 19.09 -13.78 17.89
N ALA A 11 18.57 -12.73 17.24
CA ALA A 11 17.85 -12.79 15.98
C ALA A 11 18.26 -11.62 15.06
N PRO A 12 19.36 -11.76 14.29
CA PRO A 12 19.94 -10.67 13.49
C PRO A 12 19.00 -10.06 12.44
N HIS A 13 18.08 -10.85 11.88
CA HIS A 13 17.14 -10.41 10.84
C HIS A 13 15.74 -10.11 11.39
N PHE A 14 15.58 -9.89 12.71
CA PHE A 14 14.28 -9.59 13.30
C PHE A 14 13.84 -8.16 12.91
N VAL A 15 13.05 -8.09 11.83
CA VAL A 15 12.60 -6.85 11.17
C VAL A 15 12.07 -5.79 12.16
N PRO A 16 11.18 -6.10 13.12
CA PRO A 16 10.69 -5.10 14.06
C PRO A 16 11.81 -4.46 14.90
N ALA A 17 12.81 -5.22 15.35
CA ALA A 17 13.91 -4.66 16.13
C ALA A 17 14.87 -3.83 15.29
N LEU A 18 15.14 -4.25 14.04
CA LEU A 18 15.93 -3.48 13.08
C LEU A 18 15.25 -2.14 12.77
N LEU A 19 13.93 -2.16 12.52
CA LEU A 19 13.15 -0.96 12.27
C LEU A 19 13.22 0.00 13.45
N LYS A 20 12.90 -0.49 14.66
CA LYS A 20 12.94 0.29 15.91
C LYS A 20 14.33 0.80 16.26
N LEU A 21 15.39 0.09 15.85
CA LEU A 21 16.75 0.54 16.09
C LEU A 21 17.08 1.78 15.24
N GLY A 22 16.74 1.76 13.95
CA GLY A 22 16.93 2.92 13.07
C GLY A 22 16.07 4.12 13.48
N GLU A 23 14.82 3.88 13.93
CA GLU A 23 13.98 4.94 14.52
C GLU A 23 14.68 5.57 15.74
N ALA A 24 15.18 4.73 16.66
CA ALA A 24 15.86 5.22 17.86
C ALA A 24 17.16 5.99 17.56
N GLN A 25 17.92 5.60 16.52
CA GLN A 25 19.10 6.33 16.05
C GLN A 25 18.72 7.69 15.44
N ARG A 26 17.67 7.71 14.62
CA ARG A 26 17.16 8.96 14.06
C ARG A 26 16.72 9.92 15.16
N ASP A 27 15.98 9.41 16.14
CA ASP A 27 15.41 10.20 17.23
C ASP A 27 16.48 10.66 18.25
N SER A 28 17.64 9.97 18.33
CA SER A 28 18.81 10.41 19.11
C SER A 28 19.68 11.46 18.40
N GLY A 29 19.33 11.85 17.18
CA GLY A 29 20.10 12.80 16.35
C GLY A 29 21.14 12.13 15.45
N GLU A 30 21.33 10.82 15.56
CA GLU A 30 22.19 10.00 14.69
C GLU A 30 21.44 9.64 13.39
N VAL A 31 20.91 10.65 12.70
CA VAL A 31 20.00 10.48 11.55
C VAL A 31 20.62 9.63 10.44
N GLN A 32 21.85 9.95 10.03
CA GLN A 32 22.53 9.23 8.95
C GLN A 32 22.77 7.75 9.30
N ASP A 33 23.10 7.45 10.56
CA ASP A 33 23.28 6.09 11.03
C ASP A 33 21.95 5.31 11.03
N GLY A 34 20.84 5.98 11.37
CA GLY A 34 19.50 5.40 11.27
C GLY A 34 19.12 5.03 9.84
N LEU A 35 19.35 5.95 8.88
CA LEU A 35 19.07 5.71 7.45
C LEU A 35 19.95 4.60 6.87
N GLU A 36 21.24 4.62 7.21
CA GLU A 36 22.19 3.58 6.85
C GLU A 36 21.77 2.21 7.40
N SER A 37 21.27 2.17 8.64
CA SER A 37 20.79 0.96 9.29
C SER A 37 19.54 0.40 8.60
N TRP A 38 18.56 1.24 8.25
CA TRP A 38 17.40 0.80 7.47
C TRP A 38 17.78 0.34 6.06
N ARG A 39 18.73 1.02 5.39
CA ARG A 39 19.22 0.59 4.06
C ARG A 39 19.84 -0.80 4.12
N LYS A 40 20.77 -1.03 5.05
CA LYS A 40 21.40 -2.35 5.26
C LYS A 40 20.37 -3.42 5.61
N ALA A 41 19.46 -3.10 6.53
CA ALA A 41 18.39 -4.02 6.92
C ALA A 41 17.51 -4.41 5.73
N PHE A 42 17.22 -3.48 4.80
CA PHE A 42 16.54 -3.81 3.55
C PHE A 42 17.35 -4.76 2.67
N LEU A 43 18.65 -4.51 2.48
CA LEU A 43 19.49 -5.36 1.63
C LEU A 43 19.63 -6.79 2.17
N GLU A 44 19.59 -6.96 3.49
CA GLU A 44 19.69 -8.26 4.15
C GLU A 44 18.36 -9.01 4.21
N THR A 45 17.25 -8.30 4.50
CA THR A 45 15.94 -8.93 4.78
C THR A 45 14.93 -8.81 3.64
N HIS A 46 15.14 -7.87 2.73
CA HIS A 46 14.21 -7.45 1.68
C HIS A 46 12.82 -7.02 2.18
N ALA A 47 12.69 -6.68 3.46
CA ALA A 47 11.41 -6.24 4.02
C ALA A 47 11.06 -4.81 3.54
N PRO A 48 9.94 -4.58 2.83
CA PRO A 48 9.60 -3.27 2.25
C PRO A 48 9.37 -2.16 3.27
N ILE A 49 9.16 -2.50 4.55
CA ILE A 49 8.97 -1.53 5.63
C ILE A 49 10.16 -0.57 5.77
N PHE A 50 11.37 -1.03 5.47
CA PHE A 50 12.57 -0.17 5.49
C PHE A 50 12.55 0.87 4.37
N LEU A 51 12.05 0.52 3.19
CA LEU A 51 11.86 1.47 2.09
C LEU A 51 10.81 2.53 2.45
N THR A 52 9.74 2.10 3.13
CA THR A 52 8.70 3.01 3.64
C THR A 52 9.28 3.98 4.69
N ALA A 53 10.09 3.48 5.62
CA ALA A 53 10.74 4.30 6.64
C ALA A 53 11.69 5.34 6.02
N LEU A 54 12.52 4.92 5.04
CA LEU A 54 13.40 5.82 4.30
C LEU A 54 12.62 6.89 3.54
N GLN A 55 11.59 6.49 2.78
CA GLN A 55 10.80 7.43 1.98
C GLN A 55 10.06 8.44 2.87
N ASN A 56 9.44 7.99 3.97
CA ASN A 56 8.77 8.88 4.91
C ASN A 56 9.75 9.90 5.51
N HIS A 57 10.95 9.46 5.91
CA HIS A 57 11.97 10.36 6.44
C HIS A 57 12.32 11.48 5.45
N PHE A 58 12.63 11.16 4.20
CA PHE A 58 13.04 12.18 3.24
C PHE A 58 11.90 13.11 2.84
N LEU A 59 10.66 12.60 2.81
CA LEU A 59 9.49 13.43 2.54
C LEU A 59 9.18 14.39 3.70
N GLU A 60 9.36 13.96 4.95
CA GLU A 60 9.23 14.81 6.14
C GLU A 60 10.30 15.91 6.19
N ARG A 61 11.49 15.64 5.66
CA ARG A 61 12.62 16.58 5.64
C ARG A 61 12.66 17.49 4.40
N GLU A 62 11.78 17.27 3.43
CA GLU A 62 11.79 17.96 2.14
C GLU A 62 13.15 17.82 1.40
N GLU A 63 13.74 16.61 1.46
CA GLU A 63 15.04 16.28 0.83
C GLU A 63 14.86 15.32 -0.38
N PRO A 64 14.16 15.75 -1.45
CA PRO A 64 13.77 14.85 -2.55
C PRO A 64 14.97 14.28 -3.32
N GLN A 65 16.03 15.06 -3.47
CA GLN A 65 17.20 14.62 -4.24
C GLN A 65 17.99 13.53 -3.51
N VAL A 66 18.16 13.67 -2.19
CA VAL A 66 18.80 12.65 -1.34
C VAL A 66 17.99 11.36 -1.35
N ALA A 67 16.65 11.46 -1.35
CA ALA A 67 15.76 10.32 -1.48
C ALA A 67 15.99 9.58 -2.80
N ILE A 68 15.97 10.31 -3.94
CA ILE A 68 16.17 9.73 -5.27
C ILE A 68 17.52 9.01 -5.34
N ASP A 69 18.59 9.63 -4.85
CA ASP A 69 19.93 9.05 -4.88
C ASP A 69 20.05 7.82 -3.96
N THR A 70 19.39 7.85 -2.80
CA THR A 70 19.29 6.69 -1.89
C THR A 70 18.58 5.51 -2.56
N PHE A 71 17.47 5.75 -3.23
CA PHE A 71 16.72 4.69 -3.92
C PHE A 71 17.46 4.17 -5.17
N ARG A 72 18.13 5.03 -5.94
CA ARG A 72 19.01 4.61 -7.04
C ARG A 72 20.14 3.72 -6.54
N ARG A 73 20.76 4.07 -5.43
CA ARG A 73 21.78 3.25 -4.77
C ARG A 73 21.21 1.89 -4.36
N LEU A 74 20.03 1.87 -3.73
CA LEU A 74 19.34 0.63 -3.36
C LEU A 74 19.03 -0.27 -4.57
N ILE A 75 18.61 0.30 -5.70
CA ILE A 75 18.39 -0.45 -6.94
C ILE A 75 19.69 -1.13 -7.40
N THR A 76 20.79 -0.39 -7.44
CA THR A 76 22.10 -0.92 -7.82
C THR A 76 22.58 -2.02 -6.86
N GLU A 77 22.45 -1.80 -5.55
CA GLU A 77 22.88 -2.75 -4.52
C GLU A 77 21.99 -4.01 -4.45
N SER A 78 20.73 -3.93 -4.89
CA SER A 78 19.78 -5.05 -4.86
C SER A 78 19.92 -6.04 -6.03
N GLY A 79 20.62 -5.65 -7.10
CA GLY A 79 20.80 -6.50 -8.29
C GLY A 79 19.47 -6.99 -8.88
N SER A 80 19.30 -8.30 -9.02
CA SER A 80 18.06 -8.89 -9.58
C SER A 80 16.82 -8.73 -8.69
N ARG A 81 17.00 -8.38 -7.39
CA ARG A 81 15.92 -8.15 -6.41
C ARG A 81 15.50 -6.68 -6.31
N ASP A 82 15.71 -5.90 -7.38
CA ASP A 82 15.46 -4.46 -7.44
C ASP A 82 13.98 -4.05 -7.67
N VAL A 83 13.05 -5.00 -7.76
CA VAL A 83 11.61 -4.73 -8.01
C VAL A 83 11.03 -3.76 -6.99
N MET A 84 11.23 -4.00 -5.70
CA MET A 84 10.66 -3.16 -4.63
C MET A 84 11.32 -1.76 -4.58
N PRO A 85 12.66 -1.61 -4.61
CA PRO A 85 13.29 -0.30 -4.69
C PRO A 85 12.85 0.52 -5.91
N ARG A 86 12.70 -0.09 -7.08
CA ARG A 86 12.18 0.57 -8.29
C ARG A 86 10.74 1.03 -8.12
N PHE A 87 9.88 0.19 -7.56
CA PHE A 87 8.49 0.54 -7.31
C PHE A 87 8.38 1.75 -6.37
N PHE A 88 9.15 1.76 -5.27
CA PHE A 88 9.20 2.90 -4.35
C PHE A 88 9.79 4.16 -5.00
N LEU A 89 10.82 4.03 -5.85
CA LEU A 89 11.35 5.14 -6.62
C LEU A 89 10.31 5.72 -7.60
N GLY A 90 9.54 4.88 -8.29
CA GLY A 90 8.43 5.30 -9.14
C GLY A 90 7.36 6.05 -8.36
N MET A 91 6.99 5.57 -7.16
CA MET A 91 6.07 6.26 -6.27
C MET A 91 6.61 7.63 -5.83
N LEU A 92 7.90 7.71 -5.51
CA LEU A 92 8.57 8.96 -5.16
C LEU A 92 8.54 9.96 -6.32
N PHE A 93 8.90 9.54 -7.54
CA PHE A 93 8.84 10.39 -8.72
C PHE A 93 7.43 10.91 -8.99
N LEU A 94 6.40 10.05 -8.87
CA LEU A 94 5.01 10.47 -9.05
C LEU A 94 4.60 11.52 -8.02
N ARG A 95 5.04 11.39 -6.76
CA ARG A 95 4.78 12.37 -5.70
C ARG A 95 5.48 13.71 -5.94
N LEU A 96 6.63 13.70 -6.61
CA LEU A 96 7.39 14.88 -6.99
C LEU A 96 6.95 15.47 -8.34
N GLU A 97 5.85 14.98 -8.92
CA GLU A 97 5.35 15.36 -10.25
C GLU A 97 6.38 15.13 -11.39
N MET A 98 7.36 14.25 -11.16
CA MET A 98 8.33 13.79 -12.15
C MET A 98 7.72 12.63 -12.95
N ILE A 99 6.69 12.95 -13.74
CA ILE A 99 5.78 11.95 -14.31
C ILE A 99 6.46 10.99 -15.29
N ASP A 100 7.38 11.49 -16.13
CA ASP A 100 8.08 10.67 -17.12
C ASP A 100 9.09 9.71 -16.46
N GLU A 101 9.74 10.12 -15.38
CA GLU A 101 10.60 9.27 -14.56
C GLU A 101 9.79 8.18 -13.84
N ALA A 102 8.64 8.55 -13.26
CA ALA A 102 7.74 7.59 -12.63
C ALA A 102 7.29 6.52 -13.64
N TYR A 103 6.88 6.94 -14.84
CA TYR A 103 6.48 6.03 -15.91
C TYR A 103 7.61 5.06 -16.26
N ARG A 104 8.83 5.57 -16.46
CA ARG A 104 10.00 4.73 -16.77
C ARG A 104 10.32 3.70 -15.69
N GLU A 105 10.21 4.05 -14.41
CA GLU A 105 10.46 3.07 -13.35
C GLU A 105 9.38 2.01 -13.26
N PHE A 106 8.10 2.39 -13.40
CA PHE A 106 7.00 1.41 -13.37
C PHE A 106 6.97 0.52 -14.62
N ASP A 107 7.26 1.07 -15.80
CA ASP A 107 7.32 0.33 -17.07
C ASP A 107 8.36 -0.80 -17.04
N ARG A 108 9.53 -0.55 -16.42
CA ARG A 108 10.57 -1.59 -16.20
C ARG A 108 10.14 -2.74 -15.31
N LEU A 109 9.03 -2.60 -14.57
CA LEU A 109 8.48 -3.66 -13.72
C LEU A 109 7.46 -4.52 -14.44
N GLN A 110 6.98 -4.10 -15.62
CA GLN A 110 6.04 -4.89 -16.40
C GLN A 110 6.65 -6.25 -16.78
N GLY A 111 5.87 -7.31 -16.63
CA GLY A 111 6.31 -8.68 -16.91
C GLY A 111 7.31 -9.28 -15.91
N ARG A 112 7.70 -8.54 -14.86
CA ARG A 112 8.58 -9.04 -13.78
C ARG A 112 7.80 -9.52 -12.54
N VAL A 113 6.50 -9.25 -12.49
CA VAL A 113 5.63 -9.55 -11.34
C VAL A 113 4.29 -10.04 -11.86
N ASP A 114 3.83 -11.19 -11.39
CA ASP A 114 2.59 -11.83 -11.88
C ASP A 114 1.32 -11.28 -11.23
N HIS A 115 1.41 -10.86 -9.96
CA HIS A 115 0.30 -10.27 -9.20
C HIS A 115 0.75 -8.94 -8.59
N ALA A 116 0.34 -7.84 -9.22
CA ALA A 116 0.78 -6.50 -8.86
C ALA A 116 -0.33 -5.45 -9.08
N PRO A 117 -1.50 -5.57 -8.40
CA PRO A 117 -2.58 -4.60 -8.54
C PRO A 117 -2.11 -3.17 -8.20
N ALA A 118 -1.19 -3.04 -7.24
CA ALA A 118 -0.58 -1.76 -6.91
C ALA A 118 0.24 -1.17 -8.08
N LEU A 119 1.03 -1.99 -8.79
CA LEU A 119 1.80 -1.53 -9.95
C LEU A 119 0.88 -0.97 -11.04
N HIS A 120 -0.16 -1.72 -11.40
CA HIS A 120 -1.16 -1.30 -12.38
C HIS A 120 -1.89 -0.02 -11.94
N TYR A 121 -2.24 0.10 -10.66
CA TYR A 121 -2.82 1.33 -10.12
C TYR A 121 -1.89 2.55 -10.27
N TYR A 122 -0.60 2.41 -9.92
CA TYR A 122 0.36 3.51 -10.05
C TYR A 122 0.73 3.82 -11.50
N LEU A 123 0.78 2.84 -12.40
CA LEU A 123 0.89 3.06 -13.85
C LEU A 123 -0.32 3.84 -14.37
N GLY A 124 -1.54 3.44 -13.99
CA GLY A 124 -2.76 4.14 -14.36
C GLY A 124 -2.76 5.60 -13.89
N LYS A 125 -2.37 5.85 -12.64
CA LYS A 125 -2.22 7.22 -12.11
C LYS A 125 -1.18 8.03 -12.89
N THR A 126 -0.05 7.42 -13.20
CA THR A 126 1.04 8.06 -13.95
C THR A 126 0.57 8.42 -15.37
N LEU A 127 -0.07 7.49 -16.08
CA LEU A 127 -0.61 7.72 -17.43
C LEU A 127 -1.69 8.80 -17.44
N ALA A 128 -2.58 8.82 -16.44
CA ALA A 128 -3.58 9.86 -16.29
C ALA A 128 -2.93 11.25 -16.11
N ARG A 129 -1.86 11.34 -15.33
CA ARG A 129 -1.07 12.58 -15.18
C ARG A 129 -0.36 13.01 -16.46
N ARG A 130 0.00 12.07 -17.35
CA ARG A 130 0.53 12.37 -18.71
C ARG A 130 -0.55 12.76 -19.73
N GLY A 131 -1.82 12.68 -19.36
CA GLY A 131 -2.96 12.92 -20.26
C GLY A 131 -3.37 11.70 -21.10
N ASP A 132 -2.73 10.54 -20.93
CA ASP A 132 -3.12 9.30 -21.59
C ASP A 132 -4.26 8.61 -20.81
N SER A 133 -5.47 9.09 -21.07
CA SER A 133 -6.67 8.60 -20.39
C SER A 133 -7.03 7.16 -20.80
N VAL A 134 -6.70 6.77 -22.04
CA VAL A 134 -6.99 5.42 -22.56
C VAL A 134 -6.07 4.39 -21.91
N GLY A 135 -4.76 4.66 -21.89
CA GLY A 135 -3.79 3.83 -21.19
C GLY A 135 -4.06 3.77 -19.69
N ALA A 136 -4.42 4.90 -19.07
CA ALA A 136 -4.78 4.94 -17.66
C ALA A 136 -5.96 4.02 -17.33
N ALA A 137 -7.05 4.09 -18.12
CA ALA A 137 -8.22 3.24 -17.92
C ALA A 137 -7.89 1.75 -18.03
N ALA A 138 -7.08 1.37 -19.02
CA ALA A 138 -6.65 -0.02 -19.20
C ALA A 138 -5.83 -0.54 -18.01
N GLU A 139 -4.92 0.27 -17.48
CA GLU A 139 -4.13 -0.10 -16.30
C GLU A 139 -4.97 -0.16 -15.02
N PHE A 140 -5.94 0.74 -14.85
CA PHE A 140 -6.88 0.62 -13.74
C PHE A 140 -7.73 -0.64 -13.84
N GLU A 141 -8.21 -1.00 -15.02
CA GLU A 141 -8.96 -2.25 -15.24
C GLU A 141 -8.12 -3.49 -14.87
N ARG A 142 -6.84 -3.52 -15.28
CA ARG A 142 -5.90 -4.59 -14.87
C ARG A 142 -5.73 -4.67 -13.36
N ALA A 143 -5.62 -3.53 -12.69
CA ALA A 143 -5.53 -3.48 -11.23
C ALA A 143 -6.79 -4.07 -10.57
N LEU A 144 -7.98 -3.65 -11.02
CA LEU A 144 -9.26 -4.11 -10.48
C LEU A 144 -9.50 -5.60 -10.74
N ASN A 145 -9.07 -6.13 -11.88
CA ASN A 145 -9.20 -7.56 -12.21
C ASN A 145 -8.32 -8.46 -11.33
N GLN A 146 -7.26 -7.91 -10.72
CA GLN A 146 -6.40 -8.65 -9.80
C GLN A 146 -6.84 -8.52 -8.34
N VAL A 147 -7.64 -7.52 -8.00
CA VAL A 147 -8.19 -7.37 -6.65
C VAL A 147 -9.47 -8.19 -6.55
N ASP A 148 -9.61 -9.00 -5.51
CA ASP A 148 -10.88 -9.64 -5.17
C ASP A 148 -11.83 -8.59 -4.60
N LEU A 149 -12.38 -7.75 -5.49
CA LEU A 149 -13.44 -6.84 -5.13
C LEU A 149 -14.70 -7.66 -4.83
N PRO A 150 -15.54 -7.23 -3.86
CA PRO A 150 -16.87 -7.80 -3.69
C PRO A 150 -17.67 -7.61 -4.98
N GLN A 151 -17.60 -8.59 -5.89
CA GLN A 151 -18.26 -8.51 -7.19
C GLN A 151 -19.79 -8.59 -7.05
N HIS A 152 -20.26 -9.00 -5.86
CA HIS A 152 -21.66 -9.16 -5.55
C HIS A 152 -22.19 -7.94 -4.82
N GLN A 153 -22.63 -6.96 -5.60
CA GLN A 153 -23.20 -5.71 -5.10
C GLN A 153 -24.66 -5.84 -4.68
N TYR A 154 -25.28 -7.00 -4.93
CA TYR A 154 -26.67 -7.25 -4.61
C TYR A 154 -26.83 -8.43 -3.66
N GLN A 155 -27.77 -8.33 -2.73
CA GLN A 155 -28.11 -9.36 -1.76
C GLN A 155 -29.63 -9.55 -1.70
N CYS A 156 -30.07 -10.81 -1.62
CA CYS A 156 -31.46 -11.12 -1.31
C CYS A 156 -31.76 -10.82 0.16
N THR A 157 -32.73 -9.97 0.45
CA THR A 157 -33.15 -9.60 1.81
C THR A 157 -33.79 -10.75 2.59
N VAL A 158 -34.24 -11.82 1.90
CA VAL A 158 -34.89 -12.98 2.52
C VAL A 158 -33.92 -14.11 2.81
N CYS A 159 -33.08 -14.51 1.85
CA CYS A 159 -32.19 -15.67 1.99
C CYS A 159 -30.69 -15.32 2.00
N ALA A 160 -30.34 -14.03 1.97
CA ALA A 160 -28.97 -13.53 1.96
C ALA A 160 -28.10 -13.95 0.74
N ALA A 161 -28.68 -14.59 -0.27
CA ALA A 161 -27.99 -14.94 -1.52
C ALA A 161 -27.45 -13.69 -2.23
N ARG A 162 -26.23 -13.76 -2.78
CA ARG A 162 -25.48 -12.63 -3.32
C ARG A 162 -25.37 -12.69 -4.85
N PHE A 163 -25.56 -11.57 -5.53
CA PHE A 163 -25.59 -11.47 -6.99
C PHE A 163 -24.72 -10.31 -7.48
N ARG A 164 -24.10 -10.49 -8.67
CA ARG A 164 -23.29 -9.43 -9.31
C ARG A 164 -24.12 -8.33 -9.98
N LYS A 165 -25.32 -8.69 -10.42
CA LYS A 165 -26.28 -7.80 -11.08
C LYS A 165 -27.63 -7.90 -10.39
N TRP A 166 -28.41 -6.83 -10.47
CA TRP A 166 -29.79 -6.83 -10.01
C TRP A 166 -30.60 -7.93 -10.70
N ARG A 167 -31.53 -8.53 -9.96
CA ARG A 167 -32.45 -9.57 -10.44
C ARG A 167 -33.85 -9.22 -9.96
N ASP A 168 -34.84 -9.41 -10.81
CA ASP A 168 -36.27 -9.29 -10.48
C ASP A 168 -36.75 -10.39 -9.52
N ARG A 169 -36.16 -11.59 -9.63
CA ARG A 169 -36.46 -12.74 -8.77
C ARG A 169 -35.17 -13.39 -8.24
N CYS A 170 -35.17 -13.74 -6.95
CA CYS A 170 -34.06 -14.48 -6.35
C CYS A 170 -33.97 -15.91 -6.92
N GLU A 171 -32.84 -16.27 -7.53
CA GLU A 171 -32.62 -17.61 -8.09
C GLU A 171 -32.45 -18.70 -7.01
N THR A 172 -32.20 -18.31 -5.75
CA THR A 172 -32.01 -19.23 -4.62
C THR A 172 -33.31 -19.56 -3.89
N CYS A 173 -34.09 -18.55 -3.48
CA CYS A 173 -35.34 -18.76 -2.73
C CYS A 173 -36.61 -18.52 -3.56
N GLY A 174 -36.50 -17.99 -4.77
CA GLY A 174 -37.64 -17.74 -5.65
C GLY A 174 -38.44 -16.47 -5.34
N GLU A 175 -38.04 -15.68 -4.33
CA GLU A 175 -38.76 -14.47 -3.90
C GLU A 175 -38.57 -13.30 -4.89
N TRP A 176 -39.68 -12.63 -5.21
CA TRP A 176 -39.69 -11.48 -6.11
C TRP A 176 -39.33 -10.19 -5.37
N SER A 177 -38.69 -9.24 -6.07
CA SER A 177 -38.32 -7.93 -5.51
C SER A 177 -37.51 -8.00 -4.21
N SER A 178 -36.81 -9.11 -3.98
CA SER A 178 -36.02 -9.33 -2.76
C SER A 178 -34.53 -9.06 -2.96
N VAL A 179 -34.06 -8.93 -4.20
CA VAL A 179 -32.65 -8.70 -4.53
C VAL A 179 -32.40 -7.20 -4.59
N GLU A 180 -31.78 -6.68 -3.53
CA GLU A 180 -31.47 -5.27 -3.35
C GLU A 180 -29.96 -5.04 -3.41
N MET A 181 -29.53 -3.80 -3.61
CA MET A 181 -28.11 -3.46 -3.53
C MET A 181 -27.65 -3.57 -2.07
N ASP A 182 -26.57 -4.30 -1.79
CA ASP A 182 -25.96 -4.42 -0.46
C ASP A 182 -25.17 -3.15 -0.12
N LEU A 183 -25.88 -2.03 -0.02
CA LEU A 183 -25.38 -0.77 0.51
C LEU A 183 -25.82 -0.68 1.97
N ARG A 184 -24.88 -0.95 2.88
CA ARG A 184 -25.10 -0.68 4.30
C ARG A 184 -24.85 0.78 4.55
N GLU A 185 -25.92 1.57 4.65
CA GLU A 185 -25.82 2.90 5.23
C GLU A 185 -25.25 2.79 6.66
N SER A 186 -24.30 3.65 7.00
CA SER A 186 -23.74 3.71 8.35
C SER A 186 -24.85 4.07 9.33
N ARG A 187 -25.19 3.15 10.23
CA ARG A 187 -26.12 3.44 11.33
C ARG A 187 -25.40 4.24 12.41
N SER A 188 -26.11 5.18 13.02
CA SER A 188 -25.58 5.88 14.20
C SER A 188 -25.43 4.90 15.38
N LEU A 189 -24.56 5.22 16.34
CA LEU A 189 -24.42 4.41 17.57
C LEU A 189 -25.76 4.28 18.31
N GLU A 190 -26.59 5.33 18.26
CA GLU A 190 -27.92 5.39 18.86
C GLU A 190 -28.89 4.40 18.17
N GLU A 191 -28.86 4.32 16.83
CA GLU A 191 -29.64 3.34 16.05
C GLU A 191 -29.17 1.88 16.27
N MET A 192 -27.93 1.70 16.72
CA MET A 192 -27.39 0.39 17.10
C MET A 192 -27.67 0.05 18.58
N GLY A 193 -28.41 0.88 19.31
CA GLY A 193 -28.69 0.70 20.73
C GLY A 193 -27.47 0.88 21.64
N VAL A 194 -26.40 1.48 21.11
CA VAL A 194 -25.19 1.82 21.86
C VAL A 194 -25.34 3.24 22.36
N SER A 195 -25.42 3.39 23.69
CA SER A 195 -25.50 4.70 24.33
C SER A 195 -24.31 5.58 23.90
N SER A 196 -24.59 6.71 23.26
CA SER A 196 -23.59 7.71 22.85
C SER A 196 -23.11 8.57 24.03
N THR A 197 -23.79 8.50 25.17
CA THR A 197 -23.40 9.22 26.39
C THR A 197 -22.23 8.52 27.09
N PRO A 198 -21.15 9.25 27.43
CA PRO A 198 -20.08 8.70 28.25
C PRO A 198 -20.66 8.32 29.62
N VAL A 199 -20.49 7.07 30.02
CA VAL A 199 -20.76 6.64 31.40
C VAL A 199 -19.65 7.21 32.27
N TYR A 200 -19.85 8.41 32.81
CA TYR A 200 -19.05 8.89 33.93
C TYR A 200 -19.56 8.17 35.19
N SER A 201 -18.88 7.10 35.58
CA SER A 201 -19.03 6.55 36.92
C SER A 201 -18.42 7.53 37.92
N ALA A 202 -19.24 8.05 38.83
CA ALA A 202 -18.84 8.87 39.97
C ALA A 202 -18.11 8.06 41.05
#